data_AF-A0A8T6BTA3-F1
#
_entry.id   AF-A0A8T6BTA3-F1
#
_cell.length_a   1.000
_cell.length_b   1.000
_cell.length_c   1.000
_cell.angle_alpha   90.00
_cell.angle_beta   90.00
_cell.angle_gamma   90.00
#
_symmetry.space_group_name_H-M   'P 1'
#
loop_
_entity.id
_entity.type
_entity.pdbx_description
1 polymer ?
#
loop_
_entity_poly.entity_id
_entity_poly.type
_entity_poly.pdbx_seq_one_letter_code
_entity_poly.pdbx_strand_id
1 'polypeptide(L)'
;MKWRKRGYLLAAILALASATIQAADVTITVNGKVVAKPCTVSTTNATVDLGDLYSFSLMSAGAASAWHDVALELTNCPVGTSRVTASFSGAADSTGYYKNQGTAQNIQLELQDDSGNTLNTGATKTVQVDDSSQSAHFPLQV
;
A
#
# COMPACT_ATOMS: atom_id res chain seq x y z
N MET A 1 -80.09 13.70 -44.95
CA MET A 1 -79.58 12.72 -43.97
C MET A 1 -78.81 11.64 -44.73
N LYS A 2 -77.47 11.56 -44.75
CA LYS A 2 -76.63 10.91 -43.74
C LYS A 2 -75.14 11.07 -44.16
N TRP A 3 -74.59 12.29 -44.05
CA TRP A 3 -73.15 12.60 -44.21
C TRP A 3 -72.31 12.16 -42.99
N ARG A 4 -72.65 11.04 -42.35
CA ARG A 4 -72.01 10.59 -41.10
C ARG A 4 -71.07 9.39 -41.25
N LYS A 5 -70.97 8.76 -42.43
CA LYS A 5 -70.22 7.51 -42.59
C LYS A 5 -68.76 7.66 -43.03
N ARG A 6 -68.36 8.81 -43.59
CA ARG A 6 -66.98 9.03 -44.09
C ARG A 6 -65.96 9.31 -42.98
N GLY A 7 -66.38 9.85 -41.83
CA GLY A 7 -65.50 10.12 -40.68
C GLY A 7 -65.04 8.85 -39.95
N TYR A 8 -65.84 7.78 -39.97
CA TYR A 8 -65.51 6.53 -39.27
C TYR A 8 -64.41 5.71 -39.98
N LEU A 9 -64.27 5.85 -41.30
CA LEU A 9 -63.21 5.17 -42.07
C LEU A 9 -61.82 5.79 -41.84
N LEU A 10 -61.76 7.10 -41.59
CA LEU A 10 -60.49 7.80 -41.29
C LEU A 10 -60.02 7.55 -39.85
N ALA A 11 -60.95 7.39 -38.90
CA ALA A 11 -60.62 7.07 -37.51
C ALA A 11 -60.09 5.63 -37.33
N ALA A 12 -60.57 4.68 -38.15
CA ALA A 12 -60.12 3.28 -38.09
C ALA A 12 -58.67 3.09 -38.58
N ILE A 13 -58.22 3.89 -39.56
CA ILE A 13 -56.86 3.82 -40.10
C ILE A 13 -55.83 4.41 -39.12
N LEU A 14 -56.23 5.39 -38.30
CA LEU A 14 -55.35 6.01 -37.31
C LEU A 14 -55.12 5.14 -36.06
N ALA A 15 -55.99 4.16 -35.80
CA ALA A 15 -55.87 3.23 -34.67
C ALA A 15 -54.92 2.04 -34.93
N LEU A 16 -54.50 1.82 -36.19
CA LEU A 16 -53.56 0.75 -36.56
C LEU A 16 -52.09 1.21 -36.64
N ALA A 17 -51.83 2.51 -36.46
CA ALA A 17 -50.48 3.09 -36.50
C ALA A 17 -49.77 3.11 -35.13
N SER A 18 -50.40 2.55 -34.09
CA SER A 18 -49.77 2.37 -32.77
C SER A 18 -48.81 1.19 -32.80
N ALA A 19 -47.70 1.33 -33.53
CA ALA A 19 -46.58 0.40 -33.43
C ALA A 19 -46.09 0.40 -31.98
N THR A 20 -46.22 -0.75 -31.31
CA THR A 20 -45.67 -0.95 -29.96
C THR A 20 -44.16 -0.82 -30.05
N ILE A 21 -43.60 0.27 -29.53
CA ILE A 21 -42.17 0.42 -29.35
C ILE A 21 -41.79 -0.55 -28.22
N GLN A 22 -41.40 -1.78 -28.57
CA GLN A 22 -40.77 -2.69 -27.61
C GLN A 22 -39.36 -2.18 -27.38
N ALA A 23 -39.12 -1.55 -26.23
CA ALA A 23 -37.77 -1.33 -25.75
C ALA A 23 -37.21 -2.71 -25.36
N ALA A 24 -36.19 -3.17 -26.07
CA ALA A 24 -35.41 -4.32 -25.62
C ALA A 24 -34.44 -3.83 -24.54
N ASP A 25 -34.54 -4.41 -23.34
CA ASP A 25 -33.60 -4.11 -22.26
C ASP A 25 -32.20 -4.58 -22.66
N VAL A 26 -31.24 -3.65 -22.75
CA VAL A 26 -29.84 -3.97 -23.03
C VAL A 26 -29.10 -4.10 -21.71
N THR A 27 -28.70 -5.32 -21.36
CA THR A 27 -27.85 -5.56 -20.18
C THR A 27 -26.38 -5.51 -20.59
N ILE A 28 -25.69 -4.44 -20.22
CA ILE A 28 -24.23 -4.32 -20.41
C ILE A 28 -23.55 -4.80 -19.13
N THR A 29 -22.83 -5.91 -19.20
CA THR A 29 -22.00 -6.40 -18.10
C THR A 29 -20.54 -6.07 -18.40
N VAL A 30 -19.94 -5.19 -17.60
CA VAL A 30 -18.51 -4.85 -17.68
C VAL A 30 -17.79 -5.52 -16.51
N ASN A 31 -16.84 -6.40 -16.83
CA ASN A 31 -15.98 -7.05 -15.84
C ASN A 31 -14.57 -6.47 -15.91
N GLY A 32 -13.96 -6.19 -14.76
CA GLY A 32 -12.58 -5.69 -14.67
C GLY A 32 -11.87 -6.19 -13.42
N LYS A 33 -10.53 -6.22 -13.45
CA LYS A 33 -9.67 -6.61 -12.32
C LYS A 33 -8.47 -5.66 -12.25
N VAL A 34 -8.26 -5.06 -11.08
CA VAL A 34 -7.07 -4.25 -10.77
C VAL A 34 -6.15 -5.09 -9.89
N VAL A 35 -4.87 -5.16 -10.25
CA VAL A 35 -3.85 -5.93 -9.50
C VAL A 35 -2.68 -5.04 -9.13
N ALA A 36 -2.15 -5.23 -7.92
CA ALA A 36 -0.95 -4.54 -7.48
C ALA A 36 0.26 -4.97 -8.30
N LYS A 37 1.11 -4.01 -8.65
CA LYS A 37 2.41 -4.21 -9.32
C LYS A 37 3.55 -3.63 -8.47
N PRO A 38 4.79 -4.13 -8.60
CA PRO A 38 5.91 -3.65 -7.81
C PRO A 38 6.20 -2.16 -8.01
N CYS A 39 6.60 -1.49 -6.93
CA CYS A 39 7.23 -0.16 -7.00
C CYS A 39 8.74 -0.30 -7.30
N THR A 40 9.41 0.80 -7.61
CA THR A 40 10.88 0.86 -7.70
C THR A 40 11.48 1.17 -6.33
N VAL A 41 12.43 0.35 -5.87
CA VAL A 41 13.17 0.62 -4.64
C VAL A 41 14.24 1.67 -4.92
N SER A 42 14.16 2.82 -4.24
CA SER A 42 15.13 3.91 -4.35
C SER A 42 16.28 3.76 -3.35
N THR A 43 15.99 3.30 -2.13
CA THR A 43 17.02 2.98 -1.12
C THR A 43 17.47 1.54 -1.25
N THR A 44 18.41 1.26 -2.15
CA THR A 44 18.97 -0.10 -2.32
C THR A 44 19.90 -0.49 -1.17
N ASN A 45 20.66 0.49 -0.67
CA ASN A 45 21.54 0.35 0.48
C ASN A 45 21.29 1.54 1.41
N ALA A 46 20.99 1.26 2.67
CA ALA A 46 20.94 2.26 3.72
C ALA A 46 22.13 2.03 4.66
N THR A 47 22.90 3.08 4.92
CA THR A 47 24.05 3.05 5.82
C THR A 47 23.74 3.94 7.02
N VAL A 48 23.82 3.38 8.21
CA VAL A 48 23.66 4.09 9.48
C VAL A 48 24.99 4.10 10.20
N ASP A 49 25.48 5.28 10.55
CA ASP A 49 26.67 5.47 11.37
C ASP A 49 26.24 5.88 12.78
N LEU A 50 26.51 5.00 13.75
CA LEU A 50 26.21 5.22 15.17
C LEU A 50 27.26 6.09 15.86
N GLY A 51 28.38 6.37 15.17
CA GLY A 51 29.53 7.07 15.74
C GLY A 51 30.22 6.29 16.86
N ASP A 52 30.91 7.03 17.72
CA ASP A 52 31.62 6.47 18.87
C ASP A 52 30.69 6.33 20.08
N LEU A 53 30.51 5.10 20.54
CA LEU A 53 29.77 4.79 21.77
C LEU A 53 30.74 4.53 22.92
N TYR A 54 30.44 5.11 24.08
CA TYR A 54 31.27 4.95 25.28
C TYR A 54 30.71 3.86 26.19
N SER A 55 31.54 2.86 26.52
CA SER A 55 31.16 1.73 27.38
C SER A 55 30.65 2.15 28.75
N PHE A 56 31.15 3.26 29.30
CA PHE A 56 30.68 3.83 30.57
C PHE A 56 29.18 4.18 30.54
N SER A 57 28.68 4.67 29.40
CA SER A 57 27.26 5.00 29.23
C SER A 57 26.39 3.77 29.00
N LEU A 58 26.98 2.61 28.69
CA LEU A 58 26.31 1.36 28.34
C LEU A 58 26.52 0.25 29.39
N MET A 59 26.93 0.61 30.62
CA MET A 59 27.30 -0.37 31.65
C MET A 59 26.12 -1.15 32.21
N SER A 60 24.94 -0.52 32.31
CA SER A 60 23.75 -1.14 32.89
C SER A 60 22.97 -1.91 31.84
N ALA A 61 22.39 -3.05 32.23
CA ALA A 61 21.46 -3.78 31.38
C ALA A 61 20.31 -2.86 30.92
N GLY A 62 20.02 -2.87 29.61
CA GLY A 62 19.01 -2.01 28.99
C GLY A 62 19.47 -0.58 28.68
N ALA A 63 20.74 -0.23 28.91
CA ALA A 63 21.29 1.02 28.39
C ALA A 63 21.38 0.97 26.86
N ALA A 64 21.10 2.10 26.21
CA ALA A 64 21.06 2.24 24.75
C ALA A 64 21.72 3.56 24.31
N SER A 65 22.14 3.63 23.04
CA SER A 65 22.57 4.87 22.40
C SER A 65 21.38 5.77 22.06
N ALA A 66 21.66 6.94 21.50
CA ALA A 66 20.63 7.70 20.79
C ALA A 66 20.17 6.93 19.54
N TRP A 67 18.94 7.20 19.10
CA TRP A 67 18.38 6.69 17.85
C TRP A 67 19.01 7.41 16.64
N HIS A 68 19.21 6.66 15.56
CA HIS A 68 19.63 7.16 14.27
C HIS A 68 18.57 6.84 13.21
N ASP A 69 17.99 7.89 12.64
CA ASP A 69 16.93 7.76 11.63
C ASP A 69 17.48 7.17 10.33
N VAL A 70 16.69 6.29 9.72
CA VAL A 70 16.96 5.69 8.42
C VAL A 70 15.64 5.47 7.67
N ALA A 71 15.62 5.79 6.37
CA ALA A 71 14.42 5.69 5.56
C ALA A 71 14.61 4.71 4.39
N LEU A 72 13.64 3.82 4.19
CA LEU A 72 13.53 3.03 2.96
C LEU A 72 12.53 3.70 2.03
N GLU A 73 13.02 4.16 0.87
CA GLU A 73 12.23 4.89 -0.10
C GLU A 73 11.86 4.01 -1.29
N LEU A 74 10.59 4.04 -1.68
CA LEU A 74 10.08 3.44 -2.90
C LEU A 74 9.35 4.49 -3.73
N THR A 75 9.63 4.50 -5.03
CA THR A 75 9.05 5.45 -5.98
C THR A 75 8.38 4.70 -7.13
N ASN A 76 7.65 5.45 -7.97
CA ASN A 76 6.99 4.90 -9.16
C ASN A 76 6.06 3.71 -8.85
N CYS A 77 5.33 3.78 -7.73
CA CYS A 77 4.34 2.77 -7.40
C CYS A 77 3.19 2.82 -8.41
N PRO A 78 2.90 1.73 -9.15
CA PRO A 78 1.85 1.73 -10.15
C PRO A 78 0.45 1.85 -9.54
N VAL A 79 -0.46 2.49 -10.28
CA VAL A 79 -1.88 2.54 -9.94
C VAL A 79 -2.42 1.12 -9.76
N GLY A 80 -3.09 0.89 -8.63
CA GLY A 80 -3.52 -0.45 -8.18
C GLY A 80 -2.68 -1.02 -7.03
N THR A 81 -1.51 -0.44 -6.74
CA THR A 81 -0.72 -0.74 -5.55
C THR A 81 -0.98 0.32 -4.48
N SER A 82 -1.77 -0.03 -3.46
CA SER A 82 -2.11 0.88 -2.36
C SER A 82 -1.28 0.67 -1.10
N ARG A 83 -0.62 -0.49 -0.97
CA ARG A 83 0.15 -0.87 0.22
C ARG A 83 1.44 -1.56 -0.19
N VAL A 84 2.51 -1.28 0.55
CA VAL A 84 3.79 -1.98 0.46
C VAL A 84 4.08 -2.62 1.81
N THR A 85 4.54 -3.87 1.81
CA THR A 85 4.96 -4.57 3.02
C THR A 85 6.44 -4.89 2.94
N ALA A 86 7.23 -4.36 3.88
CA ALA A 86 8.61 -4.72 4.09
C ALA A 86 8.70 -5.94 5.02
N SER A 87 9.64 -6.83 4.74
CA SER A 87 9.99 -7.98 5.58
C SER A 87 11.45 -7.83 6.00
N PHE A 88 11.70 -7.78 7.31
CA PHE A 88 13.03 -7.56 7.86
C PHE A 88 13.71 -8.89 8.19
N SER A 89 14.99 -9.02 7.86
CA SER A 89 15.76 -10.23 8.08
C SER A 89 17.21 -9.94 8.39
N GLY A 90 17.78 -10.68 9.33
CA GLY A 90 19.21 -10.59 9.69
C GLY A 90 19.61 -11.65 10.71
N ALA A 91 20.90 -11.73 11.01
CA ALA A 91 21.38 -12.61 12.08
C ALA A 91 20.95 -12.04 13.43
N ALA A 92 20.17 -12.80 14.20
CA ALA A 92 19.82 -12.46 15.56
C ALA A 92 20.77 -13.15 16.56
N ASP A 93 20.88 -12.60 17.76
CA ASP A 93 21.52 -13.28 18.88
C ASP A 93 20.47 -13.88 19.85
N SER A 94 20.90 -14.35 21.02
CA SER A 94 20.01 -14.97 22.01
C SER A 94 19.00 -14.02 22.66
N THR A 95 19.20 -12.71 22.54
CA THR A 95 18.25 -11.70 23.02
C THR A 95 17.08 -11.51 22.05
N GLY A 96 17.25 -11.93 20.79
CA GLY A 96 16.29 -11.75 19.71
C GLY A 96 16.55 -10.51 18.83
N TYR A 97 17.37 -9.57 19.31
CA TYR A 97 17.84 -8.42 18.54
C TYR A 97 18.91 -8.80 17.51
N TYR A 98 19.24 -7.87 16.61
CA TYR A 98 20.26 -8.12 15.58
C TYR A 98 21.64 -8.23 16.22
N LYS A 99 22.34 -9.30 15.84
CA LYS A 99 23.65 -9.64 16.38
C LYS A 99 24.69 -8.64 15.91
N ASN A 100 25.49 -8.12 16.83
CA ASN A 100 26.69 -7.38 16.48
C ASN A 100 27.72 -8.30 15.79
N GLN A 101 28.11 -7.96 14.57
CA GLN A 101 29.11 -8.69 13.79
C GLN A 101 30.54 -8.16 14.01
N GLY A 102 30.69 -7.07 14.77
CA GLY A 102 31.99 -6.53 15.20
C GLY A 102 32.58 -7.26 16.42
N THR A 103 33.57 -6.62 17.05
CA THR A 103 34.30 -7.19 18.20
C THR A 103 33.70 -6.85 19.56
N ALA A 104 32.85 -5.82 19.64
CA ALA A 104 32.22 -5.41 20.90
C ALA A 104 31.25 -6.50 21.41
N GLN A 105 31.40 -6.87 22.68
CA GLN A 105 30.61 -7.90 23.34
C GLN A 105 29.44 -7.28 24.11
N ASN A 106 28.40 -8.08 24.36
CA ASN A 106 27.23 -7.71 25.15
C ASN A 106 26.44 -6.50 24.62
N ILE A 107 26.57 -6.20 23.33
CA ILE A 107 25.80 -5.16 22.63
C ILE A 107 25.08 -5.76 21.42
N GLN A 108 23.88 -5.25 21.15
CA GLN A 108 23.01 -5.67 20.05
C GLN A 108 22.55 -4.44 19.28
N LEU A 109 21.98 -4.66 18.10
CA LEU A 109 21.39 -3.61 17.28
C LEU A 109 19.88 -3.79 17.32
N GLU A 110 19.17 -2.72 17.69
CA GLU A 110 17.72 -2.66 17.64
C GLU A 110 17.28 -1.89 16.38
N LEU A 111 16.22 -2.32 15.73
CA LEU A 111 15.58 -1.59 14.65
C LEU A 111 14.13 -1.34 15.06
N GLN A 112 13.66 -0.11 14.96
CA GLN A 112 12.27 0.26 15.21
C GLN A 112 11.67 1.01 14.03
N ASP A 113 10.34 1.03 13.97
CA ASP A 113 9.63 2.07 13.24
C ASP A 113 9.46 3.34 14.09
N ASP A 114 8.98 4.41 13.45
CA ASP A 114 8.63 5.70 14.07
C ASP A 114 7.57 5.63 15.20
N SER A 115 6.93 4.47 15.37
CA SER A 115 5.89 4.22 16.36
C SER A 115 6.42 3.43 17.56
N GLY A 116 7.72 3.14 17.59
CA GLY A 116 8.39 2.41 18.66
C GLY A 116 8.21 0.88 18.59
N ASN A 117 7.76 0.33 17.46
CA ASN A 117 7.64 -1.12 17.31
C ASN A 117 8.99 -1.70 16.88
N THR A 118 9.52 -2.63 17.69
CA THR A 118 10.74 -3.38 17.35
C THR A 118 10.53 -4.29 16.14
N LEU A 119 11.42 -4.18 15.15
CA LEU A 119 11.41 -4.90 13.88
C LEU A 119 12.55 -5.93 13.83
N ASN A 120 12.51 -6.89 14.74
CA ASN A 120 13.46 -8.02 14.77
C ASN A 120 13.36 -8.92 13.52
N THR A 121 14.32 -9.82 13.32
CA THR A 121 14.31 -10.71 12.16
C THR A 121 12.99 -11.50 12.06
N GLY A 122 12.38 -11.50 10.88
CA GLY A 122 11.07 -12.09 10.61
C GLY A 122 9.89 -11.13 10.80
N ALA A 123 10.10 -9.93 11.35
CA ALA A 123 9.07 -8.91 11.43
C ALA A 123 8.69 -8.35 10.06
N THR A 124 7.46 -7.86 9.94
CA THR A 124 6.96 -7.17 8.75
C THR A 124 6.31 -5.85 9.12
N LYS A 125 6.51 -4.83 8.29
CA LYS A 125 5.85 -3.52 8.40
C LYS A 125 5.12 -3.23 7.11
N THR A 126 3.89 -2.71 7.19
CA THR A 126 3.12 -2.30 6.02
C THR A 126 2.84 -0.81 6.08
N VAL A 127 3.08 -0.10 4.97
CA VAL A 127 2.79 1.33 4.80
C VAL A 127 1.80 1.53 3.65
N GLN A 128 1.13 2.69 3.64
CA GLN A 128 0.35 3.12 2.48
C GLN A 128 1.27 3.68 1.39
N VAL A 129 0.90 3.45 0.14
CA VAL A 129 1.42 4.23 -0.98
C VAL A 129 0.71 5.57 -0.96
N ASP A 130 1.48 6.65 -0.97
CA ASP A 130 0.97 7.99 -1.18
C ASP A 130 0.56 8.14 -2.65
N ASP A 131 -0.74 8.30 -2.90
CA ASP A 131 -1.30 8.37 -4.26
C ASP A 131 -0.89 9.66 -5.00
N SER A 132 -0.62 10.74 -4.25
CA SER A 132 -0.26 12.04 -4.84
C SER A 132 1.16 12.04 -5.43
N SER A 133 2.07 11.32 -4.79
CA SER A 133 3.47 11.20 -5.17
C SER A 133 3.82 9.84 -5.79
N GLN A 134 2.88 8.88 -5.76
CA GLN A 134 3.08 7.49 -6.15
C GLN A 134 4.34 6.87 -5.53
N SER A 135 4.50 7.10 -4.23
CA SER A 135 5.67 6.69 -3.46
C SER A 135 5.27 6.05 -2.13
N ALA A 136 6.18 5.30 -1.53
CA ALA A 136 6.02 4.76 -0.19
C ALA A 136 7.33 4.90 0.56
N HIS A 137 7.25 5.30 1.83
CA HIS A 137 8.40 5.48 2.70
C HIS A 137 8.22 4.64 3.97
N PHE A 138 9.32 4.06 4.45
CA PHE A 138 9.39 3.42 5.75
C PHE A 138 10.29 4.25 6.65
N PRO A 139 9.73 5.05 7.58
CA PRO A 139 10.53 5.76 8.57
C PRO A 139 10.94 4.78 9.66
N LEU A 140 12.25 4.57 9.79
CA LEU A 140 12.85 3.63 10.72
C LEU A 140 13.92 4.33 11.55
N GLN A 141 14.31 3.69 12.65
CA GLN A 141 15.40 4.14 13.50
C GLN A 141 16.17 2.94 14.04
N VAL A 142 17.48 3.10 14.17
CA VAL A 142 18.43 2.11 14.72
C VAL A 142 19.11 2.67 15.95
#